data_AF-A0A067BME0-F1
#
_entry.id   AF-A0A067BME0-F1
#
_cell.length_a   1.000
_cell.length_b   1.000
_cell.length_c   1.000
_cell.angle_alpha   90.00
_cell.angle_beta   90.00
_cell.angle_gamma   90.00
#
_symmetry.space_group_name_H-M   'P 1'
#
loop_
_entity.id
_entity.type
_entity.pdbx_description
1 polymer ?
#
loop_
_entity_poly.entity_id
_entity_poly.type
_entity_poly.pdbx_seq_one_letter_code
_entity_poly.pdbx_strand_id
1 'polypeptide(L)'
;MSEAPSQPKKRQKYSYADKYEMVLYYEANDLSSTVDRYFPSLASSKRHSAKNLVLDWASPKNRAKIEANAKSTKTKKNDEMSFNDSTIEL
;
A
#
# COMPACT_ATOMS: atom_id res chain seq x y z
N MET A 1 16.44 -19.48 33.74
CA MET A 1 16.16 -19.26 32.31
C MET A 1 15.07 -18.20 32.23
N SER A 2 15.42 -16.94 31.99
CA SER A 2 14.44 -15.83 31.94
C SER A 2 14.04 -15.60 30.49
N GLU A 3 12.82 -15.97 30.12
CA GLU A 3 12.25 -15.76 28.80
C GLU A 3 11.85 -14.27 28.66
N ALA A 4 12.58 -13.53 27.83
CA ALA A 4 12.29 -12.12 27.60
C ALA A 4 10.96 -11.96 26.85
N PRO A 5 10.08 -11.03 27.25
CA PRO A 5 8.81 -10.81 26.57
C PRO A 5 9.07 -10.37 25.13
N SER A 6 8.68 -11.22 24.17
CA SER A 6 8.73 -10.95 22.73
C SER A 6 7.86 -9.73 22.43
N GLN A 7 8.49 -8.56 22.26
CA GLN A 7 7.77 -7.34 21.89
C GLN A 7 6.98 -7.57 20.59
N PRO A 8 5.73 -7.10 20.49
CA PRO A 8 4.93 -7.29 19.29
C PRO A 8 5.63 -6.61 18.10
N LYS A 9 6.09 -7.43 17.15
CA LYS A 9 6.71 -6.95 15.90
C LYS A 9 5.72 -6.02 15.21
N LYS A 10 6.06 -4.73 15.07
CA LYS A 10 5.27 -3.75 14.32
C LYS A 10 5.09 -4.29 12.90
N ARG A 11 3.84 -4.62 12.53
CA ARG A 11 3.49 -5.02 11.17
C ARG A 11 3.78 -3.86 10.22
N GLN A 12 4.46 -4.15 9.11
CA GLN A 12 4.68 -3.16 8.05
C GLN A 12 3.31 -2.69 7.53
N LYS A 13 3.06 -1.38 7.62
CA LYS A 13 1.81 -0.77 7.19
C LYS A 13 2.00 -0.21 5.78
N TYR A 14 1.23 -0.72 4.83
CA TYR A 14 1.14 -0.19 3.47
C TYR A 14 -0.01 0.81 3.39
N SER A 15 0.22 1.94 2.72
CA SER A 15 -0.86 2.90 2.46
C SER A 15 -1.85 2.33 1.44
N TYR A 16 -3.03 2.93 1.30
CA TYR A 16 -3.97 2.52 0.26
C TYR A 16 -3.43 2.81 -1.15
N ALA A 17 -2.61 3.84 -1.32
CA ALA A 17 -1.95 4.13 -2.59
C ALA A 17 -0.96 3.02 -2.96
N ASP A 18 -0.09 2.62 -2.03
CA ASP A 18 0.89 1.56 -2.28
C ASP A 18 0.21 0.23 -2.62
N LYS A 19 -0.83 -0.12 -1.85
CA LYS A 19 -1.62 -1.33 -2.11
C LYS A 19 -2.25 -1.31 -3.49
N TYR A 20 -2.78 -0.15 -3.91
CA TYR A 20 -3.41 -0.01 -5.21
C TYR A 20 -2.38 -0.15 -6.34
N GLU A 21 -1.20 0.46 -6.21
CA GLU A 21 -0.11 0.32 -7.17
C GLU A 21 0.36 -1.13 -7.31
N MET A 22 0.49 -1.85 -6.18
CA MET A 22 0.85 -3.27 -6.17
C MET A 22 -0.20 -4.14 -6.87
N VAL A 23 -1.49 -3.87 -6.64
CA VAL A 23 -2.59 -4.59 -7.30
C VAL A 23 -2.57 -4.34 -8.80
N LEU A 24 -2.39 -3.09 -9.25
CA LEU A 24 -2.28 -2.76 -10.67
C LEU A 24 -1.08 -3.43 -11.33
N TYR A 25 0.07 -3.46 -10.65
CA TYR A 25 1.25 -4.15 -11.16
C TYR A 25 1.01 -5.67 -11.27
N TYR A 26 0.35 -6.27 -10.28
CA TYR A 26 -0.06 -7.68 -10.33
C TYR A 26 -1.02 -7.97 -11.47
N GLU A 27 -2.04 -7.14 -11.69
CA GLU A 27 -3.01 -7.32 -12.79
C GLU A 27 -2.35 -7.25 -14.18
N ALA A 28 -1.30 -6.45 -14.32
CA ALA A 28 -0.54 -6.32 -15.57
C ALA A 28 0.58 -7.37 -15.74
N ASN A 29 0.96 -8.06 -14.67
CA ASN A 29 2.09 -9.00 -14.65
C ASN A 29 1.66 -10.29 -13.92
N ASP A 30 2.57 -10.87 -13.12
CA ASP A 30 2.31 -12.04 -12.30
C ASP A 30 2.66 -11.79 -10.82
N LEU A 31 2.20 -12.72 -9.99
CA LEU A 31 2.35 -12.66 -8.54
C LEU A 31 3.80 -12.74 -8.07
N SER A 32 4.65 -13.51 -8.76
CA SER A 32 6.07 -13.63 -8.39
C SER A 32 6.82 -12.35 -8.74
N SER A 33 6.63 -11.82 -9.95
CA SER A 33 7.21 -10.52 -10.35
C SER A 33 6.79 -9.38 -9.43
N THR A 34 5.53 -9.39 -8.97
CA THR A 34 5.02 -8.40 -8.00
C THR A 34 5.74 -8.50 -6.66
N VAL A 35 5.93 -9.72 -6.15
CA VAL A 35 6.63 -9.94 -4.87
C VAL A 35 8.11 -9.59 -4.97
N ASP A 36 8.76 -9.90 -6.08
CA ASP A 36 10.17 -9.55 -6.29
C ASP A 36 10.37 -8.04 -6.35
N ARG A 37 9.45 -7.30 -6.98
CA ARG A 37 9.51 -5.83 -7.09
C ARG A 37 9.25 -5.12 -5.77
N TYR A 38 8.18 -5.48 -5.06
CA TYR A 38 7.71 -4.73 -3.88
C TYR A 38 8.17 -5.31 -2.54
N PHE A 39 8.69 -6.53 -2.54
CA PHE A 39 9.19 -7.21 -1.35
C PHE A 39 10.57 -7.85 -1.57
N PRO A 40 11.56 -7.12 -2.14
CA PRO A 40 12.84 -7.70 -2.56
C PRO A 40 13.64 -8.28 -1.40
N SER A 41 13.49 -7.71 -0.20
CA SER A 41 14.21 -8.11 1.01
C SER A 41 13.54 -9.23 1.82
N LEU A 42 12.40 -9.77 1.37
CA LEU A 42 11.75 -10.89 2.06
C LEU A 42 12.51 -12.19 1.82
N ALA A 43 12.90 -12.82 2.92
CA ALA A 43 13.34 -14.22 2.94
C ALA A 43 12.28 -15.13 2.30
N SER A 44 12.72 -16.23 1.68
CA SER A 44 11.86 -17.18 0.95
C SER A 44 10.64 -17.63 1.77
N SER A 45 10.83 -17.90 3.07
CA SER A 45 9.77 -18.32 3.99
C SER A 45 8.65 -17.29 4.17
N LYS A 46 8.93 -16.00 3.97
CA LYS A 46 7.94 -14.91 4.09
C LYS A 46 7.36 -14.49 2.75
N ARG A 47 7.95 -14.92 1.63
CA ARG A 47 7.44 -14.61 0.28
C ARG A 47 6.06 -15.22 0.07
N HIS A 48 5.78 -16.42 0.61
CA HIS A 48 4.46 -17.02 0.52
C HIS A 48 3.37 -16.14 1.18
N SER A 49 3.66 -15.57 2.36
CA SER A 49 2.75 -14.63 3.02
C SER A 49 2.54 -13.34 2.22
N ALA A 50 3.58 -12.82 1.57
CA ALA A 50 3.44 -11.64 0.69
C ALA A 50 2.59 -11.95 -0.55
N LYS A 51 2.74 -13.13 -1.14
CA LYS A 51 1.88 -13.59 -2.24
C LYS A 51 0.41 -13.62 -1.82
N ASN A 52 0.10 -14.22 -0.67
CA ASN A 52 -1.27 -14.27 -0.16
C ASN A 52 -1.83 -12.87 0.15
N LEU A 53 -0.98 -11.95 0.61
CA LEU A 53 -1.36 -10.57 0.89
C LEU A 53 -1.75 -9.82 -0.40
N VAL A 54 -0.95 -9.96 -1.47
CA VAL A 54 -1.26 -9.36 -2.77
C VAL A 54 -2.55 -9.94 -3.35
N LEU A 55 -2.77 -11.26 -3.24
CA LEU A 55 -4.01 -11.90 -3.67
C LEU A 55 -5.23 -11.43 -2.87
N ASP A 56 -5.10 -11.27 -1.55
CA ASP A 56 -6.16 -10.73 -0.70
C ASP A 56 -6.55 -9.32 -1.15
N TRP A 57 -5.58 -8.46 -1.44
CA TRP A 57 -5.82 -7.10 -1.95
C TRP A 57 -6.42 -7.08 -3.35
N ALA A 58 -6.00 -8.00 -4.23
CA ALA A 58 -6.51 -8.11 -5.58
C ALA A 58 -7.92 -8.73 -5.65
N SER A 59 -8.41 -9.32 -4.55
CA SER A 59 -9.79 -9.84 -4.52
C SER A 59 -10.80 -8.73 -4.84
N PRO A 60 -11.89 -9.00 -5.58
CA PRO A 60 -12.81 -7.96 -6.07
C PRO A 60 -13.32 -7.02 -4.97
N LYS A 61 -13.63 -7.58 -3.79
CA LYS A 61 -14.12 -6.84 -2.62
C LYS A 61 -13.06 -5.87 -2.07
N ASN A 62 -11.82 -6.33 -1.93
CA ASN A 62 -10.75 -5.50 -1.37
C ASN A 62 -10.20 -4.52 -2.40
N ARG A 63 -10.11 -4.91 -3.68
CA ARG A 63 -9.69 -4.06 -4.79
C ARG A 63 -10.54 -2.80 -4.87
N ALA A 64 -11.86 -2.94 -4.89
CA ALA A 64 -12.78 -1.80 -4.97
C ALA A 64 -12.60 -0.84 -3.77
N LYS A 65 -12.45 -1.39 -2.57
CA LYS A 65 -12.18 -0.61 -1.35
C LYS A 65 -10.84 0.12 -1.43
N ILE A 66 -9.78 -0.56 -1.86
CA ILE A 66 -8.44 0.00 -1.98
C ILE A 66 -8.42 1.14 -2.99
N GLU A 67 -9.04 0.94 -4.16
CA GLU A 67 -9.16 1.94 -5.22
C GLU A 67 -9.90 3.20 -4.73
N ALA A 68 -11.05 3.04 -4.08
CA ALA A 68 -11.83 4.16 -3.55
C ALA A 68 -11.04 4.98 -2.52
N ASN A 69 -10.35 4.31 -1.60
CA ASN A 69 -9.54 4.99 -0.58
C ASN A 69 -8.30 5.67 -1.18
N ALA A 70 -7.63 5.02 -2.15
CA ALA A 70 -6.47 5.59 -2.84
C ALA A 70 -6.84 6.88 -3.59
N LYS A 71 -8.00 6.90 -4.27
CA LYS A 71 -8.51 8.10 -4.97
C LYS A 71 -8.90 9.22 -4.00
N SER A 72 -9.56 8.90 -2.88
CA SER A 72 -9.96 9.90 -1.88
C SER A 72 -8.77 10.65 -1.26
N THR A 73 -7.63 9.97 -1.04
CA THR A 73 -6.39 10.64 -0.58
C THR A 73 -5.79 11.61 -1.59
N LYS A 74 -6.07 11.46 -2.89
CA LYS A 74 -5.61 12.40 -3.92
C LYS A 74 -6.46 13.67 -3.93
N THR A 75 -7.77 13.56 -3.69
CA THR A 75 -8.68 14.71 -3.64
C THR A 75 -8.33 15.66 -2.49
N LYS A 76 -8.09 15.14 -1.29
CA LYS A 76 -7.74 15.98 -0.12
C LYS A 76 -6.45 16.80 -0.31
N LYS A 77 -5.45 16.27 -1.01
CA LYS A 77 -4.20 17.00 -1.28
C LYS A 77 -4.38 18.14 -2.29
N ASN A 78 -5.33 18.00 -3.21
CA ASN A 78 -5.58 19.03 -4.22
C ASN A 78 -6.45 20.17 -3.67
N ASP A 79 -7.34 19.89 -2.72
CA ASP A 79 -8.15 20.92 -2.06
C ASP A 79 -7.30 21.83 -1.15
N GLU A 80 -6.26 21.30 -0.48
CA GLU A 80 -5.33 22.11 0.33
C GLU A 80 -4.41 23.01 -0.51
N MET A 81 -4.23 22.75 -1.81
CA MET A 81 -3.35 23.53 -2.69
C MET A 81 -4.06 24.63 -3.47
N SER A 82 -5.38 24.78 -3.31
CA SER A 82 -6.21 25.77 -3.99
C SER A 82 -6.48 27.04 -3.18
N PHE A 83 -5.88 27.21 -1.99
CA PHE A 83 -6.21 28.31 -1.06
C PHE A 83 -5.06 29.30 -0.78
N ASN A 84 -4.10 29.45 -1.69
CA ASN A 84 -3.20 30.61 -1.66
C ASN A 84 -3.70 31.63 -2.66
N ASP A 85 -4.77 32.28 -2.20
CA ASP A 85 -5.45 33.41 -2.83
C ASP A 85 -4.49 34.57 -3.11
N SER A 86 -4.79 35.27 -4.19
CA SER A 86 -4.02 36.39 -4.70
C SER A 86 -4.13 37.56 -3.74
N THR A 87 -3.02 38.00 -3.14
CA THR A 87 -2.93 39.37 -2.60
C THR A 87 -2.14 40.20 -3.59
N ILE A 88 -2.86 40.83 -4.51
CA ILE A 88 -2.38 42.00 -5.26
C ILE A 88 -2.61 43.18 -4.32
N GLU A 89 -1.53 43.74 -3.75
CA GLU A 89 -1.58 45.11 -3.24
C GLU A 89 -1.04 46.06 -4.31
N LEU A 90 -1.80 47.13 -4.53
CA LEU A 90 -1.61 48.22 -5.49
C LEU A 90 -0.43 49.13 -5.14
#